data_AF-A0A523W6K5-F1
#
_entry.id   AF-A0A523W6K5-F1
#
_cell.length_a   1.000
_cell.length_b   1.000
_cell.length_c   1.000
_cell.angle_alpha   90.00
_cell.angle_beta   90.00
_cell.angle_gamma   90.00
#
_symmetry.space_group_name_H-M   'P 1'
#
loop_
_entity.id
_entity.type
_entity.pdbx_description
1 polymer ?
#
loop_
_entity_poly.entity_id
_entity_poly.type
_entity_poly.pdbx_seq_one_letter_code
_entity_poly.pdbx_strand_id
1 'polypeptide(L)'
;MVSNNSYGKNSFLEALLTIPAIYSYRISRDSRYIGYTWKNVHPNLDVFLVPTDATRRPIALTETPEATFIVAFAPDSKSVIVVEDKSRNER
;
A
#
# COMPACT_ATOMS: atom_id res chain seq x y z
N MET A 1 29.72 13.73 32.50
CA MET A 1 29.71 13.24 31.11
C MET A 1 28.27 13.21 30.64
N VAL A 2 27.94 13.96 29.60
CA VAL A 2 26.59 13.95 29.01
C VAL A 2 26.46 12.68 28.19
N SER A 3 25.54 11.78 28.56
CA SER A 3 25.21 10.62 27.75
C SER A 3 24.58 11.10 26.44
N ASN A 4 25.34 11.00 25.35
CA ASN A 4 24.89 11.40 24.02
C ASN A 4 23.85 10.37 23.54
N ASN A 5 22.56 10.68 23.72
CA ASN A 5 21.44 9.79 23.43
C ASN A 5 21.08 9.74 21.92
N SER A 6 22.08 9.84 21.04
CA SER A 6 21.89 9.89 19.58
C SER A 6 21.42 8.56 18.98
N TYR A 7 21.70 7.44 19.64
CA TYR A 7 21.25 6.11 19.20
C TYR A 7 19.72 5.90 19.35
N GLY A 8 19.10 6.48 20.37
CA GLY A 8 17.66 6.34 20.63
C GLY A 8 16.76 7.19 19.74
N LYS A 9 17.23 8.38 19.33
CA LYS A 9 16.44 9.27 18.46
C LYS A 9 16.37 8.78 17.02
N ASN A 10 17.47 8.29 16.47
CA ASN A 10 17.49 7.76 15.11
C ASN A 10 16.67 6.47 15.02
N SER A 11 16.83 5.53 15.96
CA SER A 11 16.02 4.30 15.97
C SER A 11 14.53 4.55 16.15
N PHE A 12 14.14 5.52 16.98
CA PHE A 12 12.74 5.91 17.13
C PHE A 12 12.17 6.58 15.87
N LEU A 13 12.93 7.49 15.25
CA LEU A 13 12.50 8.13 14.00
C LEU A 13 12.33 7.10 12.86
N GLU A 14 13.28 6.18 12.70
CA GLU A 14 13.18 5.09 11.71
C GLU A 14 11.96 4.21 11.96
N ALA A 15 11.67 3.90 13.23
CA ALA A 15 10.46 3.15 13.58
C ALA A 15 9.18 3.91 13.20
N LEU A 16 9.14 5.23 13.37
CA LEU A 16 7.99 6.05 12.95
C LEU A 16 7.84 6.12 11.43
N LEU A 17 8.95 6.18 10.69
CA LEU A 17 8.94 6.27 9.22
C LEU A 17 8.53 4.95 8.55
N THR A 18 8.66 3.82 9.26
CA THR A 18 8.36 2.47 8.74
C THR A 18 6.98 1.95 9.16
N ILE A 19 6.17 2.73 9.87
CA ILE A 19 4.81 2.32 10.25
C ILE A 19 3.98 2.02 8.99
N PRO A 20 3.41 0.81 8.85
CA PRO A 20 2.53 0.49 7.74
C PRO A 20 1.26 1.34 7.78
N ALA A 21 0.84 1.84 6.62
CA ALA A 21 -0.36 2.65 6.48
C ALA A 21 -1.18 2.21 5.27
N ILE A 22 -2.50 2.07 5.46
CA ILE A 22 -3.45 1.74 4.40
C ILE A 22 -4.08 3.04 3.90
N TYR A 23 -4.11 3.19 2.58
CA TYR A 23 -4.74 4.29 1.86
C TYR A 23 -5.79 3.73 0.89
N SER A 24 -6.78 4.57 0.54
CA SER A 24 -7.74 4.34 -0.54
C SER A 24 -8.21 2.88 -0.68
N TYR A 25 -9.22 2.45 0.07
CA TYR A 25 -9.80 1.13 -0.11
C TYR A 25 -10.96 1.14 -1.11
N ARG A 26 -11.17 0.01 -1.78
CA ARG A 26 -12.33 -0.27 -2.65
C ARG A 26 -12.83 -1.67 -2.35
N ILE A 27 -14.13 -1.88 -2.54
CA ILE A 27 -14.77 -3.18 -2.40
C ILE A 27 -15.23 -3.61 -3.79
N SER A 28 -15.01 -4.87 -4.15
CA SER A 28 -15.52 -5.43 -5.40
C SER A 28 -17.05 -5.42 -5.42
N ARG A 29 -17.67 -5.35 -6.61
CA ARG A 29 -19.14 -5.26 -6.71
C ARG A 29 -19.84 -6.51 -6.16
N ASP A 30 -19.22 -7.67 -6.33
CA ASP A 30 -19.67 -8.94 -5.74
C ASP A 30 -19.37 -9.07 -4.23
N SER A 31 -18.76 -8.06 -3.61
CA SER A 31 -18.40 -7.99 -2.19
C SER A 31 -17.46 -9.09 -1.70
N ARG A 32 -16.78 -9.81 -2.61
CA ARG A 32 -15.86 -10.89 -2.24
C ARG A 32 -14.44 -10.42 -1.94
N TYR A 33 -14.07 -9.21 -2.39
CA TYR A 33 -12.72 -8.70 -2.25
C TYR A 33 -12.68 -7.24 -1.81
N ILE A 34 -11.64 -6.90 -1.06
CA ILE A 34 -11.21 -5.53 -0.78
C ILE A 34 -9.86 -5.33 -1.46
N GLY A 35 -9.76 -4.26 -2.23
CA GLY A 35 -8.50 -3.77 -2.77
C GLY A 35 -8.09 -2.50 -2.01
N TYR A 36 -6.81 -2.33 -1.70
CA TYR A 36 -6.32 -1.14 -1.00
C TYR A 36 -4.87 -0.85 -1.34
N THR A 37 -4.45 0.41 -1.20
CA THR A 37 -3.05 0.79 -1.32
C THR A 37 -2.36 0.64 0.05
N TRP A 38 -1.21 0.00 0.09
CA TRP A 38 -0.45 -0.23 1.33
C TRP A 38 0.95 0.35 1.22
N LYS A 39 1.27 1.23 2.17
CA LYS A 39 2.59 1.85 2.32
C LYS A 39 3.43 1.11 3.35
N ASN A 40 4.76 1.14 3.15
CA ASN A 40 5.77 0.65 4.08
C ASN A 40 5.71 -0.87 4.34
N VAL A 41 5.14 -1.64 3.41
CA VAL A 41 5.24 -3.11 3.39
C VAL A 41 6.08 -3.63 2.23
N HIS A 42 6.17 -2.84 1.15
CA HIS A 42 7.06 -2.99 0.01
C HIS A 42 7.92 -1.72 -0.12
N PRO A 43 8.94 -1.70 -1.02
CA PRO A 43 9.74 -0.50 -1.27
C PRO A 43 8.93 0.72 -1.72
N ASN A 44 7.81 0.50 -2.41
CA ASN A 44 6.92 1.55 -2.93
C ASN A 44 5.48 1.40 -2.40
N LEU A 45 4.61 2.32 -2.82
CA LEU A 45 3.17 2.22 -2.61
C LEU A 45 2.59 1.21 -3.59
N ASP A 46 2.03 0.13 -3.07
CA ASP A 46 1.49 -0.96 -3.88
C ASP A 46 0.03 -1.25 -3.56
N VAL A 47 -0.67 -1.82 -4.53
CA VAL A 47 -2.07 -2.24 -4.40
C VAL A 47 -2.13 -3.70 -3.98
N PHE A 48 -2.86 -3.96 -2.89
CA PHE A 48 -3.10 -5.29 -2.35
C PHE A 48 -4.57 -5.66 -2.50
N LEU A 49 -4.83 -6.98 -2.57
CA LEU A 49 -6.16 -7.58 -2.58
C LEU A 49 -6.30 -8.54 -1.40
N VAL A 50 -7.42 -8.51 -0.71
CA VAL A 50 -7.75 -9.46 0.35
C VAL A 50 -9.21 -9.91 0.21
N PRO A 51 -9.54 -11.20 0.43
CA PRO A 51 -10.94 -11.62 0.46
C PRO A 51 -11.64 -11.08 1.72
N THR A 52 -12.93 -10.77 1.60
CA THR A 52 -13.74 -10.20 2.70
C THR A 52 -14.06 -11.20 3.80
N ASP A 53 -13.92 -12.50 3.52
CA ASP A 53 -14.15 -13.60 4.46
C ASP A 53 -12.91 -13.98 5.29
N ALA A 54 -11.81 -13.24 5.14
CA ALA A 54 -10.53 -13.49 5.83
C ALA A 54 -9.92 -14.89 5.58
N THR A 55 -10.34 -15.62 4.55
CA THR A 55 -9.81 -16.95 4.22
C THR A 55 -8.36 -16.93 3.75
N ARG A 56 -7.87 -15.77 3.28
CA ARG A 56 -6.49 -15.60 2.79
C ARG A 56 -5.91 -14.29 3.28
N ARG A 57 -4.59 -14.27 3.44
CA ARG A 57 -3.81 -13.05 3.68
C ARG A 57 -3.88 -12.14 2.45
N PRO A 58 -3.65 -10.81 2.62
CA PRO A 58 -3.51 -9.90 1.50
C PRO A 58 -2.44 -10.37 0.52
N ILE A 59 -2.72 -10.23 -0.78
CA ILE A 59 -1.79 -10.48 -1.87
C ILE A 59 -1.47 -9.17 -2.58
N ALA A 60 -0.21 -8.96 -2.95
CA ALA A 60 0.16 -7.83 -3.79
C ALA A 60 -0.35 -8.05 -5.21
N LEU A 61 -1.03 -7.06 -5.78
CA LEU A 61 -1.40 -7.00 -7.19
C LEU A 61 -0.38 -6.20 -8.00
N THR A 62 0.37 -5.32 -7.34
CA THR A 62 1.45 -4.53 -7.92
C THR A 62 2.70 -4.67 -7.06
N GLU A 63 3.85 -4.56 -7.71
CA GLU A 63 5.16 -4.42 -7.08
C GLU A 63 6.05 -3.74 -8.12
N THR A 64 5.80 -2.44 -8.33
CA THR A 64 6.49 -1.66 -9.37
C THR A 64 7.50 -0.70 -8.76
N PRO A 65 8.46 -0.18 -9.55
CA PRO A 65 9.40 0.83 -9.07
C PRO A 65 8.75 2.18 -8.71
N GLU A 66 7.46 2.35 -9.01
CA GLU A 66 6.73 3.60 -8.92
C GLU A 66 5.58 3.50 -7.90
N ALA A 67 5.06 4.65 -7.47
CA ALA A 67 3.92 4.67 -6.55
C ALA A 67 2.62 4.31 -7.30
N THR A 68 1.97 3.23 -6.88
CA THR A 68 0.71 2.75 -7.48
C THR A 68 -0.45 2.84 -6.51
N PHE A 69 -1.56 3.41 -6.98
CA PHE A 69 -2.76 3.65 -6.19
C PHE A 69 -3.98 2.99 -6.81
N ILE A 70 -4.82 2.38 -5.98
CA ILE A 70 -6.10 1.82 -6.45
C ILE A 70 -7.11 2.93 -6.73
N VAL A 71 -7.79 2.82 -7.87
CA VAL A 71 -8.85 3.75 -8.27
C VAL A 71 -10.23 3.09 -8.14
N ALA A 72 -10.40 1.90 -8.71
CA ALA A 72 -11.68 1.19 -8.74
C ALA A 72 -11.50 -0.31 -8.99
N PHE A 73 -12.54 -1.10 -8.74
CA PHE A 73 -12.71 -2.41 -9.35
C PHE A 73 -13.39 -2.27 -10.72
N ALA A 74 -13.04 -3.12 -11.67
CA ALA A 74 -13.84 -3.28 -12.88
C ALA A 74 -15.24 -3.81 -12.52
N PRO A 75 -16.28 -3.50 -13.32
CA PRO A 75 -17.65 -3.89 -13.01
C PRO A 75 -17.87 -5.40 -12.85
N ASP A 76 -17.02 -6.22 -13.46
CA ASP A 76 -17.06 -7.68 -13.39
C ASP A 76 -16.39 -8.27 -12.13
N SER A 77 -15.82 -7.42 -11.26
CA SER A 77 -15.10 -7.79 -10.03
C SER A 77 -13.85 -8.66 -10.23
N LYS A 78 -13.34 -8.78 -11.47
CA LYS A 78 -12.18 -9.64 -11.79
C LYS A 78 -10.87 -8.89 -11.90
N SER A 79 -10.91 -7.57 -12.01
CA SER A 79 -9.74 -6.72 -12.19
C SER A 79 -9.86 -5.42 -11.41
N VAL A 80 -8.72 -4.79 -11.14
CA VAL A 80 -8.63 -3.46 -10.52
C VAL A 80 -8.07 -2.46 -11.53
N ILE A 81 -8.57 -1.23 -11.46
CA ILE A 81 -8.03 -0.07 -12.16
C ILE A 81 -7.11 0.65 -11.18
N VAL A 82 -5.88 0.92 -11.60
CA VAL A 82 -4.87 1.61 -10.82
C VAL A 82 -4.40 2.87 -11.55
N VAL A 83 -3.88 3.83 -10.79
CA VAL A 83 -3.07 4.94 -11.31
C VAL A 83 -1.66 4.76 -10.76
N GLU A 84 -0.67 4.95 -11.63
CA GLU A 84 0.75 4.85 -11.29
C GLU A 84 1.40 6.20 -11.59
N ASP A 85 2.16 6.73 -10.63
CA ASP A 85 3.01 7.90 -10.87
C ASP A 85 4.18 7.48 -11.76
N LYS A 86 4.39 8.16 -12.88
CA LYS A 86 5.44 7.81 -13.86
C LYS A 86 6.51 8.88 -13.89
N SER A 87 7.23 9.06 -12.78
CA SER A 87 8.39 9.95 -12.70
C SER A 87 8.13 11.36 -13.29
N ARG A 88 6.94 11.93 -13.03
CA ARG A 88 6.51 13.26 -13.53
C ARG A 88 6.40 13.41 -15.06
N ASN A 89 6.14 12.33 -15.80
CA ASN A 89 5.95 12.39 -17.26
C ASN A 89 4.55 12.86 -17.71
N GLU A 90 3.80 13.58 -16.87
CA GLU A 90 2.41 14.00 -17.13
C GLU A 90 2.26 15.11 -18.20
N ARG A 91 3.09 15.11 -19.25
CA ARG A 91 3.04 16.08 -20.36
C ARG A 91 2.66 15.43 -21.68
#